data_AF-A0A946GAS4-F1
#
_entry.id   AF-A0A946GAS4-F1
#
_cell.length_a   1.000
_cell.length_b   1.000
_cell.length_c   1.000
_cell.angle_alpha   90.00
_cell.angle_beta   90.00
_cell.angle_gamma   90.00
#
_symmetry.space_group_name_H-M   'P 1'
#
loop_
_entity.id
_entity.type
_entity.pdbx_description
1 polymer ?
#
loop_
_entity_poly.entity_id
_entity_poly.type
_entity_poly.pdbx_seq_one_letter_code
_entity_poly.pdbx_strand_id
1 'polypeptide(L)'
;MKIFLFLLFMPFSIQGELRLNQIQIVGTHNSYHVAPTSAQMNFLGMFSKEAATAWDYTRKSLGNQLDNGLRHFELDVYADPEGGLFSSSSDPIDSPLRKPGMKVLHVPKLDAKSVHLTFKSALDSVKKWSDENANHLPVMILVELKDRAENPLGPKPLKFDRAQMEALEKEILSVLDLERII
;
A
#
# COMPACT_ATOMS: atom_id res chain seq x y z
N MET A 1 31.09 1.19 48.26
CA MET A 1 31.56 0.20 47.26
C MET A 1 30.86 0.50 45.94
N LYS A 2 31.54 1.13 44.98
CA LYS A 2 30.93 1.48 43.67
C LYS A 2 31.22 0.36 42.69
N ILE A 3 30.17 -0.34 42.25
CA ILE A 3 30.25 -1.38 41.23
C ILE A 3 30.26 -0.67 39.88
N PHE A 4 31.34 -0.81 39.12
CA PHE A 4 31.41 -0.39 37.72
C PHE A 4 30.97 -1.57 36.85
N LEU A 5 29.85 -1.41 36.15
CA LEU A 5 29.38 -2.37 35.15
C LEU A 5 30.07 -2.05 33.82
N PHE A 6 31.01 -2.89 33.41
CA PHE A 6 31.58 -2.84 32.06
C PHE A 6 30.69 -3.67 31.12
N LEU A 7 29.95 -2.98 30.24
CA LEU A 7 29.26 -3.61 29.12
C LEU A 7 30.28 -3.82 27.99
N LEU A 8 30.67 -5.07 27.76
CA LEU A 8 31.48 -5.47 26.62
C LEU A 8 30.57 -5.54 25.38
N PHE A 9 30.65 -4.53 24.50
CA PHE A 9 30.09 -4.63 23.16
C PHE A 9 31.01 -5.51 22.31
N MET A 10 30.68 -6.79 22.17
CA MET A 10 31.26 -7.62 21.13
C MET A 10 30.69 -7.16 19.78
N PRO A 11 31.50 -6.65 18.85
CA PRO A 11 31.03 -6.35 17.51
C PRO A 11 30.73 -7.67 16.81
N PHE A 12 29.44 -8.01 16.70
CA PHE A 12 29.02 -9.04 15.77
C PHE A 12 29.30 -8.49 14.36
N SER A 13 30.44 -8.90 13.81
CA SER A 13 30.76 -8.64 12.42
C SER A 13 30.00 -9.68 11.60
N ILE A 14 28.89 -9.29 10.96
CA ILE A 14 28.32 -10.13 9.90
C ILE A 14 29.38 -10.13 8.78
N GLN A 15 30.11 -11.24 8.64
CA GLN A 15 31.07 -11.41 7.55
C GLN A 15 30.29 -11.69 6.26
N GLY A 16 30.32 -10.71 5.34
CA GLY A 16 29.73 -10.79 3.99
C GLY A 16 28.44 -10.00 3.81
N GLU A 17 28.14 -9.62 2.57
CA GLU A 17 26.89 -8.96 2.20
C GLU A 17 25.72 -9.96 2.23
N LEU A 18 24.64 -9.63 2.96
CA LEU A 18 23.41 -10.43 3.00
C LEU A 18 22.69 -10.34 1.65
N ARG A 19 22.31 -11.48 1.07
CA ARG A 19 21.50 -11.52 -0.16
C ARG A 19 20.01 -11.44 0.16
N LEU A 20 19.21 -10.89 -0.75
CA LEU A 20 17.75 -10.75 -0.55
C LEU A 20 17.07 -12.09 -0.19
N ASN A 21 17.48 -13.18 -0.81
CA ASN A 21 16.95 -14.53 -0.55
C ASN A 21 17.40 -15.16 0.79
N GLN A 22 18.20 -14.45 1.57
CA GLN A 22 18.62 -14.84 2.93
C GLN A 22 17.94 -14.00 4.02
N ILE A 23 17.10 -13.04 3.63
CA ILE A 23 16.38 -12.15 4.54
C ILE A 23 14.94 -12.67 4.69
N GLN A 24 14.48 -12.76 5.93
CA GLN A 24 13.07 -12.96 6.25
C GLN A 24 12.46 -11.62 6.63
N ILE A 25 11.32 -11.29 6.05
CA ILE A 25 10.59 -10.05 6.37
C ILE A 25 9.14 -10.33 6.68
N VAL A 26 8.58 -9.49 7.56
CA VAL A 26 7.16 -9.49 7.87
C VAL A 26 6.49 -8.38 7.07
N GLY A 27 5.31 -8.69 6.54
CA GLY A 27 4.47 -7.77 5.79
C GLY A 27 3.04 -7.74 6.28
N THR A 28 2.27 -6.84 5.68
CA THR A 28 0.82 -6.76 5.89
C THR A 28 0.09 -7.03 4.59
N HIS A 29 -1.00 -7.79 4.68
CA HIS A 29 -1.97 -7.94 3.60
C HIS A 29 -2.88 -6.71 3.55
N ASN A 30 -3.22 -6.25 2.35
CA ASN A 30 -3.91 -4.98 2.07
C ASN A 30 -3.37 -3.84 2.94
N SER A 31 -2.09 -3.50 2.76
CA SER A 31 -1.36 -2.58 3.66
C SER A 31 -1.98 -1.18 3.75
N TYR A 32 -2.83 -0.84 2.79
CA TYR A 32 -3.52 0.44 2.66
C TYR A 32 -4.92 0.47 3.28
N HIS A 33 -5.44 -0.68 3.74
CA HIS A 33 -6.87 -0.84 4.07
C HIS A 33 -7.34 0.04 5.23
N VAL A 34 -8.55 0.58 5.08
CA VAL A 34 -9.28 1.34 6.11
C VAL A 34 -10.70 0.79 6.20
N ALA A 35 -11.16 0.51 7.41
CA ALA A 35 -12.47 -0.08 7.66
C ALA A 35 -13.62 0.74 7.02
N PRO A 36 -14.61 0.07 6.39
CA PRO A 36 -15.84 0.72 5.97
C PRO A 36 -16.54 1.41 7.15
N THR A 37 -17.41 2.37 6.86
CA THR A 37 -18.27 2.96 7.91
C THR A 37 -19.22 1.91 8.48
N SER A 38 -19.69 2.08 9.71
CA SER A 38 -20.69 1.16 10.31
C SER A 38 -21.94 0.97 9.44
N ALA A 39 -22.35 2.00 8.68
CA ALA A 39 -23.45 1.88 7.71
C ALA A 39 -23.10 0.95 6.54
N GLN A 40 -21.90 1.07 5.96
CA GLN A 40 -21.41 0.16 4.94
C GLN A 40 -21.24 -1.27 5.47
N MET A 41 -20.72 -1.42 6.69
CA MET A 41 -20.56 -2.71 7.36
C MET A 41 -21.90 -3.39 7.61
N ASN A 42 -22.91 -2.65 8.06
CA ASN A 42 -24.26 -3.18 8.23
C ASN A 42 -24.87 -3.64 6.90
N PHE A 43 -24.70 -2.85 5.85
CA PHE A 43 -25.13 -3.22 4.50
C PHE A 43 -24.43 -4.49 4.02
N LEU A 44 -23.10 -4.58 4.16
CA LEU A 44 -22.33 -5.77 3.83
C LEU A 44 -22.78 -7.00 4.63
N GLY A 45 -23.02 -6.82 5.94
CA GLY A 45 -23.49 -7.86 6.85
C GLY A 45 -24.87 -8.43 6.52
N MET A 46 -25.69 -7.72 5.73
CA MET A 46 -26.94 -8.27 5.19
C MET A 46 -26.71 -9.34 4.11
N PHE A 47 -25.56 -9.31 3.43
CA PHE A 47 -25.19 -10.26 2.37
C PHE A 47 -24.14 -11.28 2.83
N SER A 48 -23.15 -10.86 3.64
CA SER A 48 -22.17 -11.74 4.27
C SER A 48 -21.67 -11.14 5.58
N LYS A 49 -21.93 -11.84 6.69
CA LYS A 49 -21.41 -11.47 8.01
C LYS A 49 -19.92 -11.72 8.12
N GLU A 50 -19.43 -12.75 7.44
CA GLU A 50 -18.03 -13.13 7.40
C GLU A 50 -17.19 -12.04 6.74
N ALA A 51 -17.64 -11.50 5.60
CA ALA A 51 -16.98 -10.38 4.92
C ALA A 51 -16.99 -9.12 5.80
N ALA A 52 -18.12 -8.82 6.45
CA ALA A 52 -18.20 -7.70 7.38
C ALA A 52 -17.18 -7.87 8.52
N THR A 53 -17.05 -9.04 9.16
CA THR A 53 -16.01 -9.23 10.18
C THR A 53 -14.59 -9.16 9.62
N ALA A 54 -14.36 -9.75 8.45
CA ALA A 54 -13.04 -9.80 7.82
C ALA A 54 -12.51 -8.41 7.41
N TRP A 55 -13.38 -7.46 7.09
CA TRP A 55 -13.01 -6.11 6.64
C TRP A 55 -13.10 -5.06 7.76
N ASP A 56 -13.38 -5.45 9.00
CA ASP A 56 -13.43 -4.53 10.15
C ASP A 56 -12.06 -4.28 10.77
N TYR A 57 -11.12 -3.76 9.98
CA TYR A 57 -9.80 -3.37 10.45
C TYR A 57 -9.28 -2.14 9.72
N THR A 58 -8.28 -1.47 10.29
CA THR A 58 -7.63 -0.32 9.66
C THR A 58 -6.13 -0.43 9.86
N ARG A 59 -5.38 -0.27 8.78
CA ARG A 59 -3.92 -0.20 8.81
C ARG A 59 -3.45 1.20 9.20
N LYS A 60 -2.27 1.28 9.82
CA LYS A 60 -1.55 2.55 9.97
C LYS A 60 -1.07 3.04 8.60
N SER A 61 -0.65 4.30 8.49
CA SER A 61 0.08 4.76 7.30
C SER A 61 1.29 3.87 6.99
N LEU A 62 1.70 3.83 5.71
CA LEU A 62 2.81 2.98 5.29
C LEU A 62 4.10 3.34 6.03
N GLY A 63 4.40 4.63 6.21
CA GLY A 63 5.54 5.09 7.04
C GLY A 63 5.48 4.55 8.47
N ASN A 64 4.33 4.66 9.14
CA ASN A 64 4.17 4.12 10.49
C ASN A 64 4.27 2.59 10.53
N GLN A 65 3.91 1.88 9.46
CA GLN A 65 4.13 0.43 9.36
C GLN A 65 5.62 0.11 9.25
N LEU A 66 6.39 0.89 8.46
CA LEU A 66 7.84 0.75 8.34
C LEU A 66 8.55 1.05 9.68
N ASP A 67 8.09 2.04 10.44
CA ASP A 67 8.58 2.34 11.79
C ASP A 67 8.38 1.18 12.77
N ASN A 68 7.34 0.37 12.56
CA ASN A 68 7.09 -0.85 13.36
C ASN A 68 7.85 -2.08 12.83
N GLY A 69 8.84 -1.89 11.95
CA GLY A 69 9.72 -2.95 11.47
C GLY A 69 9.17 -3.78 10.30
N LEU A 70 7.99 -3.44 9.75
CA LEU A 70 7.47 -4.10 8.55
C LEU A 70 8.30 -3.70 7.33
N ARG A 71 8.50 -4.62 6.39
CA ARG A 71 9.27 -4.38 5.16
C ARG A 71 8.62 -4.94 3.91
N HIS A 72 7.39 -5.45 4.00
CA HIS A 72 6.61 -5.92 2.86
C HIS A 72 5.19 -5.34 2.87
N PHE A 73 4.81 -4.75 1.76
CA PHE A 73 3.46 -4.21 1.55
C PHE A 73 2.78 -4.83 0.35
N GLU A 74 1.46 -4.87 0.42
CA GLU A 74 0.56 -5.21 -0.67
C GLU A 74 -0.34 -4.03 -0.97
N LEU A 75 -0.41 -3.67 -2.25
CA LEU A 75 -1.22 -2.58 -2.79
C LEU A 75 -2.06 -3.08 -3.97
N ASP A 76 -3.37 -3.08 -3.80
CA ASP A 76 -4.34 -3.30 -4.87
C ASP A 76 -4.42 -2.04 -5.74
N VAL A 77 -3.96 -2.13 -6.98
CA VAL A 77 -3.87 -1.00 -7.90
C VAL A 77 -4.88 -1.12 -9.02
N TYR A 78 -5.68 -0.07 -9.18
CA TYR A 78 -6.64 0.09 -10.27
C TYR A 78 -6.19 1.20 -11.22
N ALA A 79 -6.24 0.96 -12.52
CA ALA A 79 -5.94 1.98 -13.52
C ALA A 79 -7.12 2.94 -13.74
N ASP A 80 -6.84 4.24 -13.75
CA ASP A 80 -7.82 5.32 -13.96
C ASP A 80 -7.18 6.50 -14.71
N PRO A 81 -6.84 6.34 -16.00
CA PRO A 81 -6.06 7.31 -16.76
C PRO A 81 -6.79 8.64 -16.97
N GLU A 82 -8.12 8.63 -17.06
CA GLU A 82 -8.94 9.84 -17.19
C GLU A 82 -9.32 10.43 -15.82
N GLY A 83 -9.22 9.63 -14.76
CA GLY A 83 -9.70 9.99 -13.43
C GLY A 83 -11.22 9.85 -13.29
N GLY A 84 -11.66 9.72 -12.05
CA GLY A 84 -13.06 9.76 -11.69
C GLY A 84 -13.80 8.43 -11.79
N LEU A 85 -13.20 7.39 -12.39
CA LEU A 85 -13.85 6.07 -12.56
C LEU A 85 -14.30 5.47 -11.23
N PHE A 86 -13.50 5.68 -10.18
CA PHE A 86 -13.75 5.17 -8.83
C PHE A 86 -14.26 6.24 -7.86
N SER A 87 -14.53 7.45 -8.36
CA SER A 87 -15.09 8.53 -7.55
C SER A 87 -16.62 8.43 -7.44
N SER A 88 -17.15 8.99 -6.38
CA SER A 88 -18.58 9.18 -6.11
C SER A 88 -18.96 10.65 -6.22
N SER A 89 -20.26 10.94 -6.37
CA SER A 89 -20.76 12.33 -6.33
C SER A 89 -20.59 12.99 -4.96
N SER A 90 -20.47 12.19 -3.89
CA SER A 90 -20.21 12.66 -2.53
C SER A 90 -18.74 12.96 -2.24
N ASP A 91 -17.80 12.53 -3.10
CA ASP A 91 -16.39 12.85 -2.90
C ASP A 91 -16.13 14.35 -3.09
N PRO A 92 -15.25 14.95 -2.28
CA PRO A 92 -14.82 16.34 -2.46
C PRO A 92 -14.40 16.65 -3.90
N ILE A 93 -14.59 17.90 -4.32
CA ILE A 93 -14.32 18.30 -5.71
C ILE A 93 -12.85 18.12 -6.10
N ASP A 94 -11.96 18.21 -5.13
CA ASP A 94 -10.50 18.05 -5.25
C ASP A 94 -10.01 16.65 -4.90
N SER A 95 -10.93 15.69 -4.68
CA SER A 95 -10.61 14.30 -4.32
C SER A 95 -9.58 13.69 -5.29
N PRO A 96 -8.54 12.99 -4.77
CA PRO A 96 -7.56 12.30 -5.62
C PRO A 96 -8.18 11.25 -6.55
N LEU A 97 -9.35 10.72 -6.21
CA LEU A 97 -10.10 9.78 -7.05
C LEU A 97 -10.63 10.42 -8.33
N ARG A 98 -10.78 11.75 -8.38
CA ARG A 98 -11.24 12.48 -9.58
C ARG A 98 -10.11 12.83 -10.55
N LYS A 99 -8.87 12.73 -10.11
CA LYS A 99 -7.70 13.07 -10.93
C LYS A 99 -7.25 11.86 -11.75
N PRO A 100 -6.63 12.03 -12.92
CA PRO A 100 -5.89 10.96 -13.61
C PRO A 100 -4.89 10.22 -12.72
N GLY A 101 -4.64 8.95 -13.04
CA GLY A 101 -3.59 8.12 -12.44
C GLY A 101 -4.13 6.97 -11.59
N MET A 102 -3.24 6.05 -11.22
CA MET A 102 -3.58 4.80 -10.55
C MET A 102 -4.20 5.02 -9.15
N LYS A 103 -5.22 4.24 -8.82
CA LYS A 103 -5.90 4.26 -7.51
C LYS A 103 -5.51 3.07 -6.67
N VAL A 104 -5.54 3.22 -5.35
CA VAL A 104 -5.34 2.13 -4.40
C VAL A 104 -6.58 1.99 -3.54
N LEU A 105 -7.29 0.87 -3.72
CA LEU A 105 -8.63 0.60 -3.17
C LEU A 105 -8.76 -0.91 -2.94
N HIS A 106 -9.59 -1.36 -2.01
CA HIS A 106 -9.84 -2.79 -1.84
C HIS A 106 -10.95 -3.25 -2.80
N VAL A 107 -12.21 -2.92 -2.49
CA VAL A 107 -13.37 -3.25 -3.35
C VAL A 107 -14.13 -1.98 -3.75
N PRO A 108 -14.07 -1.52 -5.00
CA PRO A 108 -14.81 -0.35 -5.47
C PRO A 108 -16.29 -0.35 -5.08
N LYS A 109 -16.77 0.81 -4.59
CA LYS A 109 -18.10 1.09 -4.02
C LYS A 109 -18.51 0.33 -2.75
N LEU A 110 -17.87 -0.78 -2.40
CA LEU A 110 -18.22 -1.59 -1.22
C LEU A 110 -17.27 -1.35 -0.05
N ASP A 111 -15.97 -1.46 -0.30
CA ASP A 111 -14.89 -1.31 0.65
C ASP A 111 -13.72 -0.55 -0.02
N ALA A 112 -13.98 0.70 -0.40
CA ALA A 112 -13.06 1.47 -1.24
C ALA A 112 -12.15 2.42 -0.45
N LYS A 113 -12.17 2.39 0.88
CA LYS A 113 -11.36 3.32 1.66
C LYS A 113 -9.91 2.84 1.70
N SER A 114 -9.01 3.82 1.71
CA SER A 114 -7.58 3.57 1.74
C SER A 114 -6.87 4.68 2.50
N VAL A 115 -5.76 4.36 3.18
CA VAL A 115 -4.86 5.35 3.77
C VAL A 115 -4.18 6.20 2.68
N HIS A 116 -4.04 5.64 1.47
CA HIS A 116 -3.47 6.29 0.29
C HIS A 116 -4.39 6.03 -0.91
N LEU A 117 -5.19 7.03 -1.33
CA LEU A 117 -6.15 6.83 -2.42
C LEU A 117 -5.52 6.73 -3.83
N THR A 118 -4.26 7.14 -3.97
CA THR A 118 -3.51 7.01 -5.23
C THR A 118 -2.23 6.21 -5.02
N PHE A 119 -1.82 5.47 -6.05
CA PHE A 119 -0.59 4.69 -6.01
C PHE A 119 0.63 5.59 -5.82
N LYS A 120 0.68 6.72 -6.56
CA LYS A 120 1.67 7.78 -6.31
C LYS A 120 1.77 8.19 -4.84
N SER A 121 0.66 8.46 -4.14
CA SER A 121 0.71 8.88 -2.73
C SER A 121 1.21 7.79 -1.78
N ALA A 122 0.97 6.50 -2.11
CA ALA A 122 1.51 5.38 -1.37
C ALA A 122 3.03 5.28 -1.55
N LEU A 123 3.51 5.36 -2.80
CA LEU A 123 4.94 5.37 -3.11
C LEU A 123 5.66 6.57 -2.49
N ASP A 124 5.07 7.77 -2.55
CA ASP A 124 5.61 8.98 -1.92
C ASP A 124 5.78 8.78 -0.40
N SER A 125 4.83 8.10 0.26
CA SER A 125 4.95 7.79 1.68
C SER A 125 6.11 6.85 1.98
N VAL A 126 6.33 5.83 1.15
CA VAL A 126 7.46 4.89 1.31
C VAL A 126 8.78 5.59 1.01
N LYS A 127 8.84 6.39 -0.07
CA LYS A 127 10.00 7.17 -0.45
C LYS A 127 10.40 8.14 0.66
N LYS A 128 9.45 8.90 1.19
CA LYS A 128 9.73 9.85 2.28
C LYS A 128 10.34 9.14 3.49
N TRP A 129 9.75 8.02 3.90
CA TRP A 129 10.31 7.23 4.99
C TRP A 129 11.71 6.69 4.65
N SER A 130 11.92 6.23 3.41
CA SER A 130 13.22 5.76 2.93
C SER A 130 14.29 6.86 2.99
N ASP A 131 13.95 8.08 2.58
CA ASP A 131 14.82 9.26 2.63
C ASP A 131 15.26 9.60 4.07
N GLU A 132 14.37 9.38 5.04
CA GLU A 132 14.61 9.67 6.46
C GLU A 132 15.35 8.52 7.18
N ASN A 133 15.48 7.35 6.56
CA ASN A 133 16.00 6.12 7.19
C ASN A 133 17.13 5.47 6.37
N ALA A 134 18.27 6.15 6.24
CA ALA A 134 19.43 5.63 5.51
C ALA A 134 19.82 4.20 5.94
N ASN A 135 20.21 3.36 4.98
CA ASN A 135 20.62 1.96 5.18
C ASN A 135 19.53 1.01 5.71
N HIS A 136 18.25 1.37 5.56
CA HIS A 136 17.16 0.43 5.85
C HIS A 136 17.22 -0.81 4.92
N LEU A 137 16.73 -1.96 5.39
CA LEU A 137 16.51 -3.13 4.53
C LEU A 137 15.57 -2.80 3.36
N PRO A 138 15.70 -3.43 2.18
CA PRO A 138 14.78 -3.22 1.08
C PRO A 138 13.31 -3.34 1.50
N VAL A 139 12.47 -2.43 0.98
CA VAL A 139 11.02 -2.48 1.17
C VAL A 139 10.42 -3.18 -0.03
N MET A 140 9.86 -4.37 0.17
CA MET A 140 9.15 -5.10 -0.87
C MET A 140 7.73 -4.55 -1.02
N ILE A 141 7.31 -4.26 -2.24
CA ILE A 141 5.95 -3.81 -2.54
C ILE A 141 5.37 -4.74 -3.59
N LEU A 142 4.41 -5.58 -3.18
CA LEU A 142 3.56 -6.33 -4.07
C LEU A 142 2.50 -5.38 -4.63
N VAL A 143 2.48 -5.25 -5.95
CA VAL A 143 1.47 -4.47 -6.67
C VAL A 143 0.48 -5.45 -7.30
N GLU A 144 -0.70 -5.58 -6.72
CA GLU A 144 -1.77 -6.42 -7.28
C GLU A 144 -2.56 -5.61 -8.32
N LEU A 145 -2.45 -6.00 -9.58
CA LEU A 145 -3.12 -5.30 -10.68
C LEU A 145 -4.58 -5.72 -10.78
N LYS A 146 -5.48 -4.84 -10.34
CA LYS A 146 -6.92 -5.11 -10.28
C LYS A 146 -7.59 -4.75 -11.59
N ASP A 147 -7.70 -5.76 -12.46
CA ASP A 147 -8.20 -5.62 -13.83
C ASP A 147 -9.54 -6.34 -14.08
N ARG A 148 -10.17 -6.84 -13.00
CA ARG A 148 -11.42 -7.60 -13.02
C ARG A 148 -12.43 -7.00 -12.07
N ALA A 149 -13.70 -7.04 -12.46
CA ALA A 149 -14.79 -6.61 -11.60
C ALA A 149 -15.03 -7.68 -10.52
N GLU A 150 -14.87 -7.29 -9.26
CA GLU A 150 -15.19 -8.11 -8.09
C GLU A 150 -16.63 -7.88 -7.60
N ASN A 151 -17.20 -6.73 -7.95
CA ASN A 151 -18.55 -6.33 -7.60
C ASN A 151 -19.33 -5.95 -8.88
N PRO A 152 -20.44 -6.62 -9.21
CA PRO A 152 -21.24 -6.30 -10.39
C PRO A 152 -21.90 -4.91 -10.35
N LEU A 153 -22.02 -4.30 -9.16
CA LEU A 153 -22.57 -2.95 -8.99
C LEU A 153 -21.48 -1.85 -9.06
N GLY A 154 -20.20 -2.25 -9.07
CA GLY A 154 -19.03 -1.37 -9.15
C GLY A 154 -18.76 -0.86 -10.57
N PRO A 155 -17.90 0.17 -10.72
CA PRO A 155 -17.33 0.47 -12.03
C PRO A 155 -16.52 -0.73 -12.52
N LYS A 156 -16.49 -0.96 -13.84
CA LYS A 156 -15.67 -2.01 -14.44
C LYS A 156 -14.21 -1.54 -14.48
N PRO A 157 -13.26 -2.25 -13.84
CA PRO A 157 -11.85 -1.89 -13.94
C PRO A 157 -11.32 -1.98 -15.36
N LEU A 158 -10.32 -1.14 -15.67
CA LEU A 158 -9.58 -1.22 -16.92
C LEU A 158 -8.65 -2.45 -16.89
N LYS A 159 -8.47 -3.05 -18.07
CA LYS A 159 -7.49 -4.11 -18.29
C LYS A 159 -6.07 -3.54 -18.12
N PHE A 160 -5.17 -4.30 -17.50
CA PHE A 160 -3.74 -3.98 -17.53
C PHE A 160 -3.12 -4.52 -18.83
N ASP A 161 -3.44 -3.86 -19.94
CA ASP A 161 -2.77 -4.07 -21.22
C ASP A 161 -1.43 -3.30 -21.29
N ARG A 162 -0.78 -3.31 -22.46
CA ARG A 162 0.50 -2.60 -22.66
C ARG A 162 0.44 -1.14 -22.19
N ALA A 163 -0.60 -0.40 -22.54
CA ALA A 163 -0.68 1.03 -22.22
C ALA A 163 -0.74 1.23 -20.70
N GLN A 164 -1.48 0.39 -19.99
CA GLN A 164 -1.59 0.51 -18.54
C GLN A 164 -0.36 -0.02 -17.80
N MET A 165 0.37 -0.97 -18.36
CA MET A 165 1.68 -1.40 -17.85
C MET A 165 2.73 -0.29 -18.01
N GLU A 166 2.76 0.38 -19.17
CA GLU A 166 3.64 1.54 -19.41
C GLU A 166 3.25 2.73 -18.51
N ALA A 167 1.96 2.95 -18.28
CA ALA A 167 1.48 3.95 -17.34
C ALA A 167 1.86 3.63 -15.89
N LEU A 168 1.83 2.35 -15.48
CA LEU A 168 2.27 1.90 -14.16
C LEU A 168 3.76 2.20 -13.96
N GLU A 169 4.60 1.78 -14.90
CA GLU A 169 6.04 2.07 -14.87
C GLU A 169 6.30 3.58 -14.79
N LYS A 170 5.64 4.37 -15.63
CA LYS A 170 5.77 5.83 -15.62
C LYS A 170 5.36 6.43 -14.28
N GLU A 171 4.31 5.92 -13.62
CA GLU A 171 3.88 6.43 -12.32
C GLU A 171 4.90 6.07 -11.22
N ILE A 172 5.45 4.84 -11.23
CA ILE A 172 6.54 4.42 -10.33
C ILE A 172 7.75 5.35 -10.49
N LEU A 173 8.21 5.54 -11.72
CA LEU A 173 9.37 6.38 -12.06
C LEU A 173 9.10 7.88 -11.86
N SER A 174 7.84 8.30 -11.69
CA SER A 174 7.51 9.68 -11.31
C SER A 174 7.75 9.98 -9.82
N VAL A 175 8.04 8.95 -9.02
CA VAL A 175 8.29 9.02 -7.58
C VAL A 175 9.67 8.49 -7.22
N LEU A 176 10.00 7.29 -7.71
CA LEU A 176 11.23 6.57 -7.38
C LEU A 176 12.20 6.64 -8.57
N ASP A 177 13.40 7.16 -8.31
CA ASP A 177 14.49 7.07 -9.28
C ASP A 177 14.88 5.60 -9.50
N LEU A 178 15.31 5.25 -10.71
CA LEU A 178 15.61 3.87 -11.09
C LEU A 178 16.71 3.26 -10.20
N GLU A 179 17.65 4.08 -9.74
CA GLU A 179 18.75 3.69 -8.85
C GLU A 179 18.27 3.27 -7.45
N ARG A 180 16.99 3.51 -7.12
CA ARG A 180 16.37 3.14 -5.84
C ARG A 180 15.49 1.88 -5.96
N ILE A 181 15.44 1.28 -7.14
CA ILE A 181 14.65 0.08 -7.43
C ILE A 181 15.64 -1.07 -7.69
N ILE A 182 15.33 -2.26 -7.16
CA ILE A 182 16.14 -3.48 -7.27
C ILE A 182 15.48 -4.46 -8.23
#